data_AF-A0A9P5R8E5-F1
#
_entry.id   AF-A0A9P5R8E5-F1
#
_cell.length_a   1.000
_cell.length_b   1.000
_cell.length_c   1.000
_cell.angle_alpha   90.00
_cell.angle_beta   90.00
_cell.angle_gamma   90.00
#
_symmetry.space_group_name_H-M   'P 1'
#
loop_
_entity.id
_entity.type
_entity.pdbx_description
1 polymer ?
#
loop_
_entity_poly.entity_id
_entity_poly.type
_entity_poly.pdbx_seq_one_letter_code
_entity_poly.pdbx_strand_id
1 'polypeptide(L)'
;MSYNGIGLSTARGSGTNGYVVRNLSTLKHRQRDFKPTDPYDDEPKVRKPNPDLVLHEQKRSIEIKCATLQDELEDEGLNEAEIEKQVDALREKLTGLLQQATAAAALAVTQAAEREAAMP
;
A
#
# COMPACT_ATOMS: atom_id res chain seq x y z
N MET A 1 46.40 39.86 -9.45
CA MET A 1 45.09 39.56 -8.84
C MET A 1 44.61 38.22 -9.38
N SER A 2 44.11 37.34 -8.52
CA SER A 2 43.56 36.03 -8.89
C SER A 2 42.24 36.18 -9.66
N TYR A 3 41.90 35.22 -10.52
CA TYR A 3 40.70 35.26 -11.35
C TYR A 3 39.50 34.68 -10.59
N ASN A 4 38.38 35.39 -10.55
CA ASN A 4 37.16 35.02 -9.81
C ASN A 4 37.38 34.67 -8.33
N GLY A 5 38.40 35.25 -7.68
CA GLY A 5 38.76 34.96 -6.30
C GLY A 5 39.38 33.57 -6.08
N ILE A 6 39.73 32.84 -7.14
CA ILE A 6 40.25 31.47 -7.10
C ILE A 6 41.70 31.44 -7.62
N GLY A 7 42.57 30.69 -6.93
CA GLY A 7 43.96 30.50 -7.32
C GLY A 7 44.96 31.42 -6.61
N LEU A 8 46.17 31.52 -7.17
CA LEU A 8 47.28 32.28 -6.57
C LEU A 8 47.21 33.77 -6.95
N SER A 9 47.59 34.65 -6.02
CA SER A 9 47.65 36.10 -6.25
C SER A 9 48.76 36.49 -7.24
N THR A 10 49.89 35.77 -7.17
CA THR A 10 51.03 35.80 -8.11
C THR A 10 51.69 34.42 -8.18
N ALA A 11 52.26 34.04 -9.33
CA ALA A 11 53.02 32.79 -9.49
C ALA A 11 54.45 32.88 -8.91
N ARG A 12 54.92 34.08 -8.55
CA ARG A 12 56.24 34.29 -7.96
C ARG A 12 56.24 33.76 -6.53
N GLY A 13 57.20 32.88 -6.22
CA GLY A 13 57.34 32.28 -4.88
C GLY A 13 56.49 31.01 -4.66
N SER A 14 55.64 30.59 -5.61
CA SER A 14 54.90 29.33 -5.52
C SER A 14 55.64 28.11 -6.07
N GLY A 15 56.80 28.32 -6.71
CA GLY A 15 57.60 27.25 -7.31
C GLY A 15 56.95 26.54 -8.50
N THR A 16 55.87 27.11 -9.06
CA THR A 16 55.10 26.54 -10.18
C THR A 16 54.69 27.63 -11.18
N ASN A 17 54.19 27.24 -12.35
CA ASN A 17 53.78 28.18 -13.41
C ASN A 17 52.46 28.92 -13.10
N GLY A 18 51.80 28.64 -11.97
CA GLY A 18 50.53 29.27 -11.58
C GLY A 18 49.31 28.82 -12.39
N TYR A 19 49.37 27.65 -13.04
CA TYR A 19 48.26 27.09 -13.81
C TYR A 19 47.18 26.52 -12.87
N VAL A 20 45.94 26.98 -13.03
CA VAL A 20 44.79 26.60 -12.20
C VAL A 20 43.71 25.96 -13.07
N VAL A 21 43.26 24.76 -12.70
CA VAL A 21 42.21 24.01 -13.41
C VAL A 21 40.99 23.87 -12.52
N ARG A 22 39.79 23.99 -13.10
CA ARG A 22 38.54 23.70 -12.39
C ARG A 22 38.47 22.23 -12.01
N ASN A 23 37.94 21.92 -10.83
CA ASN A 23 37.65 20.53 -10.46
C ASN A 23 36.53 19.99 -11.37
N LEU A 24 36.72 18.82 -11.98
CA LEU A 24 35.70 18.17 -12.82
C LEU A 24 34.66 17.39 -12.01
N SER A 25 35.01 17.01 -10.78
CA SER A 25 34.20 16.20 -9.87
C SER A 25 33.40 17.03 -8.86
N THR A 26 33.47 18.36 -8.92
CA THR A 26 32.66 19.22 -8.03
C THR A 26 31.18 19.08 -8.36
N LEU A 27 30.42 18.50 -7.43
CA LEU A 27 28.97 18.40 -7.52
C LEU A 27 28.35 19.79 -7.36
N LYS A 28 27.50 20.18 -8.32
CA LYS A 28 26.70 21.42 -8.21
C LYS A 28 25.64 21.21 -7.14
N HIS A 29 25.61 22.07 -6.12
CA HIS A 29 24.53 22.04 -5.14
C HIS A 29 23.21 22.31 -5.88
N ARG A 30 22.24 21.39 -5.76
CA ARG A 30 20.91 21.57 -6.35
C ARG A 30 20.26 22.74 -5.62
N GLN A 31 20.08 23.87 -6.30
CA GLN A 31 19.18 24.90 -5.82
C GLN A 31 17.80 24.24 -5.69
N ARG A 32 17.34 24.06 -4.45
CA ARG A 32 15.95 23.68 -4.21
C ARG A 32 15.16 24.95 -4.48
N ASP A 33 14.51 25.02 -5.64
CA ASP A 33 13.42 25.96 -5.83
C ASP A 33 12.37 25.58 -4.78
N PHE A 34 12.30 26.35 -3.70
CA PHE A 34 11.30 26.17 -2.65
C PHE A 34 9.96 26.58 -3.24
N LYS A 35 9.29 25.63 -3.91
CA LYS A 35 7.86 25.76 -4.19
C LYS A 35 7.16 25.63 -2.84
N PRO A 36 6.33 26.59 -2.41
CA PRO A 36 5.47 26.39 -1.26
C PRO A 36 4.53 25.24 -1.62
N THR A 37 4.82 24.04 -1.12
CA THR A 37 3.88 22.92 -1.14
C THR A 37 2.79 23.23 -0.12
N ASP A 38 1.54 22.99 -0.51
CA ASP A 38 0.43 23.06 0.43
C ASP A 38 0.74 22.08 1.57
N PRO A 39 0.72 22.49 2.86
CA PRO A 39 0.99 21.58 3.98
C PRO A 39 0.08 20.35 4.01
N TYR A 40 -1.02 20.35 3.26
CA TYR A 40 -1.94 19.21 3.09
C TYR A 40 -1.64 18.32 1.86
N ASP A 41 -0.79 18.76 0.91
CA ASP A 41 -0.41 17.93 -0.25
C ASP A 41 0.53 16.77 0.12
N ASP A 42 1.23 16.89 1.26
CA ASP A 42 2.12 15.85 1.80
C ASP A 42 1.39 14.82 2.69
N GLU A 43 0.06 14.90 2.82
CA GLU A 43 -0.68 13.86 3.54
C GLU A 43 -0.59 12.51 2.82
N PRO A 44 -0.24 11.43 3.53
CA PRO A 44 -0.14 10.11 2.93
C PRO A 44 -1.52 9.67 2.44
N LYS A 45 -1.69 9.59 1.12
CA LYS A 45 -2.91 9.07 0.49
C LYS A 45 -3.20 7.66 1.01
N VAL A 46 -4.27 7.51 1.79
CA VAL A 46 -4.72 6.21 2.30
C VAL A 46 -5.18 5.37 1.12
N ARG A 47 -4.40 4.33 0.78
CA ARG A 47 -4.76 3.39 -0.28
C ARG A 47 -5.83 2.44 0.24
N LYS A 48 -6.87 2.19 -0.57
CA LYS A 48 -7.87 1.18 -0.24
C LYS A 48 -7.23 -0.21 -0.21
N PRO A 49 -7.64 -1.11 0.70
CA PRO A 49 -7.19 -2.50 0.68
C PRO A 49 -7.48 -3.19 -0.65
N ASN A 50 -6.63 -4.14 -1.04
CA ASN A 50 -6.87 -4.94 -2.24
C ASN A 50 -8.13 -5.82 -2.02
N PRO A 51 -9.15 -5.74 -2.89
CA PRO A 51 -10.37 -6.51 -2.74
C PRO A 51 -10.13 -8.03 -2.65
N ASP A 52 -9.13 -8.56 -3.36
CA ASP A 52 -8.82 -9.99 -3.33
C ASP A 52 -8.36 -10.43 -1.94
N LEU A 53 -7.53 -9.62 -1.27
CA LEU A 53 -7.07 -9.90 0.09
C LEU A 53 -8.24 -9.90 1.09
N VAL A 54 -9.16 -8.94 0.95
CA VAL A 54 -10.35 -8.85 1.81
C VAL A 54 -11.24 -10.09 1.63
N LEU A 55 -11.48 -10.53 0.39
CA LEU A 55 -12.25 -11.75 0.13
C LEU A 55 -11.58 -13.00 0.68
N HIS A 56 -10.25 -13.09 0.57
CA HIS A 56 -9.49 -14.19 1.16
C HIS A 56 -9.60 -14.23 2.68
N GLU A 57 -9.50 -13.08 3.34
CA GLU A 57 -9.62 -12.98 4.79
C GLU A 57 -11.03 -13.36 5.27
N GLN A 58 -12.08 -12.95 4.54
CA GLN A 58 -13.45 -13.36 4.80
C GLN A 58 -13.64 -14.89 4.67
N LYS A 59 -13.14 -15.51 3.60
CA LYS A 59 -13.17 -16.97 3.43
C LYS A 59 -12.41 -17.69 4.54
N ARG A 60 -11.22 -17.20 4.89
CA ARG A 60 -10.42 -17.73 6.00
C ARG A 60 -11.17 -17.64 7.32
N SER A 61 -11.88 -16.54 7.57
CA SER A 61 -12.68 -16.38 8.80
C SER A 61 -13.83 -17.40 8.91
N ILE A 62 -14.36 -17.88 7.77
CA ILE A 62 -15.39 -18.92 7.74
C ILE A 62 -14.77 -20.26 8.12
N GLU A 63 -13.64 -20.64 7.50
CA GLU A 63 -12.97 -21.91 7.80
C GLU A 63 -12.47 -21.98 9.24
N ILE A 64 -12.00 -20.85 9.80
CA ILE A 64 -11.63 -20.79 11.22
C ILE A 64 -12.85 -21.10 12.10
N LYS A 65 -14.02 -20.51 11.81
CA LYS A 65 -15.24 -20.78 12.57
C LYS A 65 -15.72 -22.23 12.44
N CYS A 66 -15.50 -22.83 11.27
CA CYS A 66 -15.80 -24.24 11.04
C CYS A 66 -14.85 -25.14 11.86
N ALA A 67 -13.55 -24.84 11.86
CA ALA A 67 -12.55 -25.55 12.63
C ALA A 67 -12.78 -25.41 14.15
N THR A 68 -13.10 -24.22 14.64
CA THR A 68 -13.39 -24.02 16.07
C THR A 68 -14.62 -24.81 16.50
N LEU A 69 -15.67 -24.86 15.67
CA LEU A 69 -16.85 -25.66 15.97
C LEU A 69 -16.55 -27.16 15.92
N GLN A 70 -15.71 -27.60 14.99
CA GLN A 70 -15.25 -28.98 14.95
C GLN A 70 -14.53 -29.36 16.24
N ASP A 71 -13.54 -28.55 16.67
CA ASP A 71 -12.80 -28.79 17.92
C ASP A 71 -13.75 -28.85 19.14
N GLU A 72 -14.73 -27.94 19.22
CA GLU A 72 -15.74 -27.92 20.29
C GLU A 72 -16.59 -29.21 20.32
N LEU A 73 -17.06 -29.69 19.17
CA LEU A 73 -17.89 -30.89 19.09
C LEU A 73 -17.08 -32.19 19.31
N GLU A 74 -15.79 -32.18 18.95
CA GLU A 74 -14.85 -33.27 19.25
C GLU A 74 -14.60 -33.36 20.77
N ASP A 75 -14.41 -32.23 21.45
CA ASP A 75 -14.26 -32.16 22.91
C ASP A 75 -15.53 -32.61 23.65
N GLU A 76 -16.72 -32.37 23.08
CA GLU A 76 -18.00 -32.87 23.58
C GLU A 76 -18.21 -34.38 23.36
N GLY A 77 -17.36 -35.03 22.56
CA GLY A 77 -17.40 -36.47 22.31
C GLY A 77 -18.52 -36.91 21.36
N LEU A 78 -18.97 -36.04 20.47
CA LEU A 78 -19.97 -36.37 19.45
C LEU A 78 -19.40 -37.32 18.39
N ASN A 79 -20.30 -38.02 17.68
CA ASN A 79 -19.89 -38.91 16.60
C ASN A 79 -19.39 -38.09 15.40
N GLU A 80 -18.33 -38.57 14.73
CA GLU A 80 -17.74 -37.92 13.53
C GLU A 80 -18.80 -37.56 12.47
N ALA A 81 -19.77 -38.44 12.21
CA ALA A 81 -20.82 -38.21 11.22
C ALA A 81 -21.84 -37.11 11.63
N GLU A 82 -21.96 -36.79 12.92
CA GLU A 82 -22.78 -35.69 13.42
C GLU A 82 -22.01 -34.38 13.39
N ILE A 83 -20.71 -34.44 13.72
CA ILE A 83 -19.78 -33.30 13.63
C ILE A 83 -19.72 -32.79 12.19
N GLU A 84 -19.48 -33.66 11.21
CA GLU A 84 -19.38 -33.31 9.80
C GLU A 84 -20.66 -32.62 9.30
N LYS A 85 -21.84 -33.14 9.65
CA LYS A 85 -23.13 -32.53 9.28
C LYS A 85 -23.32 -31.12 9.86
N GLN A 86 -22.92 -30.90 11.11
CA GLN A 86 -23.05 -29.60 11.76
C GLN A 86 -22.06 -28.58 11.19
N VAL A 87 -20.82 -29.01 10.96
CA VAL A 87 -19.77 -28.19 10.33
C VAL A 87 -20.15 -27.82 8.90
N ASP A 88 -20.63 -28.76 8.10
CA ASP A 88 -21.05 -28.51 6.72
C ASP A 88 -22.26 -27.58 6.65
N ALA A 89 -23.25 -27.76 7.52
CA ALA A 89 -24.38 -26.84 7.61
C ALA A 89 -23.93 -25.41 7.95
N LEU A 90 -22.94 -25.25 8.84
CA LEU A 90 -22.37 -23.95 9.17
C LEU A 90 -21.59 -23.37 7.99
N ARG A 91 -20.78 -24.18 7.30
CA ARG A 91 -20.00 -23.79 6.12
C ARG A 91 -20.92 -23.31 5.00
N GLU A 92 -21.96 -24.06 4.65
CA GLU A 92 -22.95 -23.68 3.63
C GLU A 92 -23.66 -22.37 3.99
N LYS A 93 -24.07 -22.21 5.25
CA LYS A 93 -24.73 -21.00 5.73
C LYS A 93 -23.83 -19.77 5.60
N LEU A 94 -22.59 -19.85 6.08
CA LEU A 94 -21.68 -18.69 6.08
C LEU A 94 -21.18 -18.35 4.67
N THR A 95 -20.91 -19.35 3.84
CA THR A 95 -20.52 -19.13 2.45
C THR A 95 -21.67 -18.54 1.63
N GLY A 96 -22.90 -19.00 1.84
CA GLY A 96 -24.10 -18.43 1.21
C GLY A 96 -24.32 -16.96 1.60
N LEU A 97 -24.16 -16.60 2.88
CA LEU A 97 -24.23 -15.21 3.32
C LEU A 97 -23.14 -14.33 2.69
N LEU A 98 -21.91 -14.85 2.57
CA LEU A 98 -20.81 -14.15 1.89
C LEU A 98 -21.11 -13.94 0.41
N GLN A 99 -21.63 -14.95 -0.29
CA GLN A 99 -22.02 -14.85 -1.69
C GLN A 99 -23.16 -13.83 -1.89
N GLN A 100 -24.17 -13.82 -1.02
CA GLN A 100 -25.24 -12.83 -1.06
C GLN A 100 -24.71 -11.40 -0.82
N ALA A 101 -23.83 -11.23 0.17
CA ALA A 101 -23.23 -9.93 0.47
C ALA A 101 -22.34 -9.41 -0.67
N THR A 102 -21.54 -10.28 -1.29
CA THR A 102 -20.69 -9.91 -2.44
C THR A 102 -21.52 -9.60 -3.68
N ALA A 103 -22.59 -10.36 -3.94
CA ALA A 103 -23.53 -10.07 -5.03
C ALA A 103 -24.26 -8.74 -4.82
N ALA A 104 -24.73 -8.46 -3.60
CA ALA A 104 -25.37 -7.19 -3.26
C ALA A 104 -24.40 -5.99 -3.41
N ALA A 105 -23.14 -6.16 -2.98
CA ALA A 105 -22.10 -5.15 -3.15
C ALA A 105 -21.78 -4.90 -4.63
N ALA A 106 -21.70 -5.94 -5.45
CA ALA A 106 -21.49 -5.81 -6.89
C ALA A 106 -22.62 -5.03 -7.58
N LEU A 107 -23.88 -5.35 -7.24
CA LEU A 107 -25.06 -4.63 -7.75
C LEU A 107 -25.08 -3.15 -7.31
N ALA A 108 -24.64 -2.85 -6.08
CA ALA A 108 -24.56 -1.47 -5.61
C ALA A 108 -23.49 -0.67 -6.35
N VAL A 109 -22.35 -1.29 -6.67
CA VAL A 109 -21.27 -0.64 -7.46
C VAL A 109 -21.74 -0.33 -8.89
N THR A 110 -22.45 -1.25 -9.55
CA THR A 110 -22.98 -1.01 -10.89
C THR A 110 -24.05 0.09 -10.90
N GLN A 111 -24.95 0.10 -9.91
CA GLN A 111 -25.96 1.17 -9.76
C GLN A 111 -25.34 2.53 -9.46
N ALA A 112 -24.25 2.58 -8.68
CA ALA A 112 -23.53 3.82 -8.42
C ALA A 112 -22.86 4.38 -9.69
N ALA A 113 -22.23 3.51 -10.48
CA ALA A 113 -21.61 3.89 -11.75
C ALA A 113 -22.64 4.40 -12.78
N GLU A 114 -23.81 3.76 -12.87
CA GLU A 114 -24.91 4.21 -13.74
C GLU A 114 -25.49 5.56 -13.30
N ARG A 115 -25.58 5.82 -11.99
CA ARG A 115 -26.02 7.12 -11.45
C ARG A 115 -25.01 8.24 -11.69
N GLU A 116 -23.72 7.95 -11.57
CA GLU A 116 -22.64 8.90 -11.82
C GLU A 116 -22.56 9.26 -13.31
N ALA A 117 -22.80 8.28 -14.20
CA ALA A 117 -22.88 8.52 -15.65
C ALA A 117 -24.16 9.28 -16.10
N ALA A 118 -25.19 9.35 -15.24
CA ALA A 118 -26.46 10.04 -15.53
C ALA A 118 -26.52 11.49 -14.98
N MET A 119 -25.49 11.96 -14.24
CA MET A 119 -25.37 13.37 -13.86
C MET A 119 -24.54 14.13 -14.93
N PRO A 120 -25.10 15.19 -15.57
CA PRO A 120 -24.38 16.04 -16.51
C PRO A 120 -23.39 17.00 -15.83
#